data_AF-A0A1G5YGP4-F1
#
_entry.id   AF-A0A1G5YGP4-F1
#
_cell.length_a   1.000
_cell.length_b   1.000
_cell.length_c   1.000
_cell.angle_alpha   90.00
_cell.angle_beta   90.00
_cell.angle_gamma   90.00
#
_symmetry.space_group_name_H-M   'P 1'
#
loop_
_entity.id
_entity.type
_entity.pdbx_description
1 polymer ?
#
loop_
_entity_poly.entity_id
_entity_poly.type
_entity_poly.pdbx_seq_one_letter_code
_entity_poly.pdbx_strand_id
1 'polypeptide(L)'
;MKSTFFNPINGLTILGLLLFASCEKEEDLPSNQVNETEETAQEVDLTTTMEDIDKVTLSSFQRNGFANRSLLTMEEDLCEKVKIEWLPGVKKMIIDFGQGCTSPRGVTRKGKIIVTYTGRYWSPGSVITSIFENFYINDRMIEGVRVITNQGFNENDKFFTFKIVIEGGKITWPDGTFRTVESRHV
;
A
#
# COMPACT_ATOMS: atom_id res chain seq x y z
N MET A 1 80.80 11.69 -53.54
CA MET A 1 81.20 10.27 -53.66
C MET A 1 80.13 9.44 -52.95
N LYS A 2 79.36 8.62 -53.70
CA LYS A 2 78.45 7.51 -53.31
C LYS A 2 77.51 7.75 -52.10
N SER A 3 76.23 8.10 -52.27
CA SER A 3 75.05 7.31 -52.70
C SER A 3 74.30 6.61 -51.56
N THR A 4 72.97 6.85 -51.53
CA THR A 4 71.85 5.92 -51.21
C THR A 4 71.68 5.46 -49.76
N PHE A 5 70.51 5.30 -49.14
CA PHE A 5 69.08 5.55 -49.40
C PHE A 5 68.32 5.17 -48.09
N PHE A 6 67.00 5.42 -48.03
CA PHE A 6 65.97 4.82 -47.13
C PHE A 6 65.50 5.56 -45.86
N ASN A 7 64.48 6.41 -46.12
CA ASN A 7 63.14 6.54 -45.51
C ASN A 7 62.92 7.00 -44.05
N PRO A 8 62.24 8.15 -43.86
CA PRO A 8 61.54 8.50 -42.64
C PRO A 8 60.02 8.18 -42.76
N ILE A 9 59.32 8.09 -41.64
CA ILE A 9 58.09 8.87 -41.34
C ILE A 9 57.47 8.37 -40.02
N ASN A 10 57.08 9.36 -39.23
CA ASN A 10 56.56 9.34 -37.87
C ASN A 10 55.13 8.78 -37.75
N GLY A 11 54.89 8.11 -36.61
CA GLY A 11 53.84 8.45 -35.64
C GLY A 11 52.37 8.31 -36.01
N LEU A 12 51.63 7.50 -35.24
CA LEU A 12 50.40 7.93 -34.54
C LEU A 12 49.96 6.87 -33.52
N THR A 13 49.77 7.30 -32.27
CA THR A 13 49.16 6.57 -31.16
C THR A 13 47.64 6.46 -31.36
N ILE A 14 47.05 5.27 -31.21
CA ILE A 14 45.60 5.09 -31.05
C ILE A 14 45.34 4.15 -29.85
N LEU A 15 44.70 4.75 -28.85
CA LEU A 15 44.18 4.14 -27.63
C LEU A 15 42.94 3.30 -27.99
N GLY A 16 43.08 1.97 -27.92
CA GLY A 16 42.00 1.03 -28.23
C GLY A 16 40.99 0.91 -27.08
N LEU A 17 39.79 1.44 -27.32
CA LEU A 17 38.60 1.32 -26.48
C LEU A 17 38.20 -0.16 -26.28
N LEU A 18 38.03 -0.57 -25.03
CA LEU A 18 37.42 -1.85 -24.63
C LEU A 18 35.92 -1.83 -24.99
N LEU A 19 35.53 -2.59 -26.00
CA LEU A 19 34.15 -2.91 -26.32
C LEU A 19 33.81 -4.27 -25.70
N PHE A 20 33.13 -4.28 -24.54
CA PHE A 20 32.38 -5.45 -24.11
C PHE A 20 30.97 -5.36 -24.72
N ALA A 21 30.81 -5.97 -25.89
CA ALA A 21 29.50 -6.33 -26.40
C ALA A 21 29.16 -7.72 -25.82
N SER A 22 28.27 -7.75 -24.83
CA SER A 22 27.58 -8.97 -24.39
C SER A 22 26.09 -8.73 -24.52
N CYS A 23 25.51 -9.23 -25.61
CA CYS A 23 24.08 -9.31 -25.81
C CYS A 23 23.81 -10.80 -26.08
N GLU A 24 23.46 -11.52 -25.03
CA GLU A 24 23.00 -12.90 -25.15
C GLU A 24 21.49 -12.84 -25.41
N LYS A 25 21.07 -13.36 -26.56
CA LYS A 25 19.65 -13.52 -26.92
C LYS A 25 19.11 -14.71 -26.15
N GLU A 26 18.13 -14.50 -25.30
CA GLU A 26 17.22 -15.55 -24.83
C GLU A 26 15.75 -15.13 -25.04
N GLU A 27 15.15 -15.87 -25.98
CA GLU A 27 13.74 -16.25 -26.19
C GLU A 27 12.58 -15.31 -25.82
N ASP A 28 11.81 -14.96 -26.87
CA ASP A 28 10.51 -14.29 -26.81
C ASP A 28 9.49 -15.09 -25.97
N LEU A 29 9.36 -14.74 -24.70
CA LEU A 29 8.08 -14.85 -23.98
C LEU A 29 7.26 -13.60 -24.30
N PRO A 30 5.92 -13.67 -24.38
CA PRO A 30 5.11 -12.46 -24.52
C PRO A 30 5.32 -11.64 -23.26
N SER A 31 6.24 -10.67 -23.31
CA SER A 31 6.26 -9.59 -22.35
C SER A 31 4.93 -8.88 -22.56
N ASN A 32 3.99 -9.10 -21.63
CA ASN A 32 3.05 -8.05 -21.30
C ASN A 32 3.94 -6.88 -20.93
N GLN A 33 4.15 -5.95 -21.87
CA GLN A 33 4.73 -4.67 -21.55
C GLN A 33 3.70 -3.96 -20.69
N VAL A 34 3.78 -4.21 -19.39
CA VAL A 34 3.10 -3.40 -18.40
C VAL A 34 3.69 -2.02 -18.55
N ASN A 35 2.86 -1.04 -18.93
CA ASN A 35 3.29 0.34 -18.97
C ASN A 35 3.78 0.72 -17.57
N GLU A 36 5.01 1.20 -17.45
CA GLU A 36 5.63 1.65 -16.18
C GLU A 36 4.74 2.69 -15.46
N THR A 37 3.94 3.45 -16.21
CA THR A 37 2.94 4.40 -15.71
C THR A 37 1.72 3.73 -15.06
N GLU A 38 1.25 2.60 -15.58
CA GLU A 38 0.12 1.84 -15.01
C GLU A 38 0.49 1.16 -13.70
N GLU A 39 1.71 0.62 -13.62
CA GLU A 39 2.23 0.03 -12.39
C GLU A 39 2.36 1.07 -11.27
N THR A 40 2.88 2.25 -11.59
CA THR A 40 2.99 3.36 -10.63
C THR A 40 1.61 3.82 -10.14
N ALA A 41 0.62 3.92 -11.04
CA ALA A 41 -0.74 4.31 -10.66
C ALA A 41 -1.41 3.30 -9.72
N GLN A 42 -1.23 2.00 -9.98
CA GLN A 42 -1.77 0.94 -9.15
C GLN A 42 -1.16 0.91 -7.74
N GLU A 43 0.13 1.27 -7.60
CA GLU A 43 0.79 1.37 -6.29
C GLU A 43 0.26 2.56 -5.46
N VAL A 44 0.03 3.70 -6.11
CA VAL A 44 -0.62 4.86 -5.48
C VAL A 44 -2.04 4.51 -5.03
N ASP A 45 -2.80 3.82 -5.88
CA ASP A 45 -4.14 3.34 -5.56
C ASP A 45 -4.14 2.37 -4.37
N LEU A 46 -3.17 1.45 -4.31
CA LEU A 46 -3.00 0.53 -3.19
C LEU A 46 -2.74 1.29 -1.89
N THR A 47 -1.75 2.18 -1.90
CA THR A 47 -1.37 2.96 -0.71
C THR A 47 -2.53 3.79 -0.19
N THR A 48 -3.18 4.55 -1.07
CA THR A 48 -4.33 5.39 -0.70
C THR A 48 -5.51 4.58 -0.18
N THR A 49 -5.75 3.39 -0.75
CA THR A 49 -6.80 2.48 -0.28
C THR A 49 -6.51 1.93 1.13
N MET A 50 -5.26 1.54 1.41
CA MET A 50 -4.88 1.06 2.74
C MET A 50 -4.95 2.17 3.79
N GLU A 51 -4.48 3.38 3.46
CA GLU A 51 -4.64 4.54 4.33
C GLU A 51 -6.10 4.87 4.61
N ASP A 52 -6.97 4.72 3.61
CA ASP A 52 -8.40 4.97 3.76
C ASP A 52 -9.03 4.03 4.79
N ILE A 53 -8.73 2.74 4.70
CA ILE A 53 -9.17 1.71 5.65
C ILE A 53 -8.71 2.06 7.07
N ASP A 54 -7.45 2.47 7.23
CA ASP A 54 -6.88 2.82 8.53
C ASP A 54 -7.58 4.08 9.11
N LYS A 55 -7.82 5.10 8.28
CA LYS A 55 -8.53 6.33 8.66
C LYS A 55 -9.95 6.03 9.13
N VAL A 56 -10.76 5.31 8.34
CA VAL A 56 -12.16 5.03 8.71
C VAL A 56 -12.27 4.09 9.91
N THR A 57 -11.33 3.15 10.06
CA THR A 57 -11.26 2.27 11.24
C THR A 57 -10.96 3.09 12.49
N LEU A 58 -9.95 3.97 12.43
CA LEU A 58 -9.60 4.86 13.55
C LEU A 58 -10.74 5.82 13.90
N SER A 59 -11.37 6.48 12.92
CA SER A 59 -12.53 7.35 13.14
C SER A 59 -13.69 6.60 13.79
N SER A 60 -13.91 5.35 13.40
CA SER A 60 -14.95 4.52 14.01
C SER A 60 -14.65 4.16 15.48
N PHE A 61 -13.39 3.91 15.84
CA PHE A 61 -12.98 3.79 17.24
C PHE A 61 -13.15 5.11 18.01
N GLN A 62 -12.88 6.25 17.37
CA GLN A 62 -13.04 7.59 17.98
C GLN A 62 -14.50 7.91 18.27
N ARG A 63 -15.42 7.67 17.33
CA ARG A 63 -16.88 7.82 17.52
C ARG A 63 -17.41 7.04 18.73
N ASN A 64 -16.76 5.92 19.05
CA ASN A 64 -17.11 5.07 20.18
C ASN A 64 -16.26 5.34 21.45
N GLY A 65 -15.51 6.45 21.50
CA GLY A 65 -14.72 6.85 22.66
C GLY A 65 -13.55 5.90 22.99
N PHE A 66 -13.16 5.05 22.04
CA PHE A 66 -12.24 3.92 22.27
C PHE A 66 -10.85 4.12 21.68
N ALA A 67 -10.57 5.30 21.12
CA ALA A 67 -9.29 5.61 20.52
C ALA A 67 -8.24 6.17 21.49
N ASN A 68 -8.45 6.32 22.81
CA ASN A 68 -7.48 6.94 23.78
C ASN A 68 -7.09 8.40 23.56
N ARG A 69 -7.00 8.89 22.32
CA ARG A 69 -6.90 10.31 21.98
C ARG A 69 -8.22 10.78 21.40
N SER A 70 -8.85 11.75 22.06
CA SER A 70 -9.87 12.58 21.42
C SER A 70 -9.14 13.56 20.50
N LEU A 71 -8.86 13.14 19.26
CA LEU A 71 -8.36 14.06 18.26
C LEU A 71 -9.57 14.85 17.75
N LEU A 72 -9.87 15.96 18.40
CA LEU A 72 -10.80 17.01 17.93
C LEU A 72 -10.35 17.64 16.58
N THR A 73 -9.41 17.03 15.85
CA THR A 73 -8.68 17.61 14.73
C THR A 73 -8.50 16.69 13.52
N MET A 74 -8.94 15.43 13.57
CA MET A 74 -9.04 14.65 12.33
C MET A 74 -10.37 14.98 11.68
N GLU A 75 -10.33 15.60 10.51
CA GLU A 75 -11.52 15.73 9.68
C GLU A 75 -12.01 14.32 9.36
N GLU A 76 -13.15 13.98 9.95
CA GLU A 76 -13.74 12.68 9.80
C GLU A 76 -14.27 12.53 8.37
N ASP A 77 -13.78 11.51 7.67
CA ASP A 77 -14.22 11.21 6.30
C ASP A 77 -15.19 10.04 6.22
N LEU A 78 -16.04 9.93 7.23
CA LEU A 78 -17.16 9.02 7.22
C LEU A 78 -18.37 9.71 6.58
N CYS A 79 -19.00 9.02 5.64
CA CYS A 79 -20.22 9.48 5.02
C CYS A 79 -21.41 9.41 6.00
N GLU A 80 -22.48 10.17 5.73
CA GLU A 80 -23.63 10.30 6.63
C GLU A 80 -24.35 8.98 6.91
N LYS A 81 -24.45 8.09 5.91
CA LYS A 81 -25.23 6.85 6.01
C LYS A 81 -24.45 5.66 6.59
N VAL A 82 -23.18 5.83 6.96
CA VAL A 82 -22.40 4.74 7.55
C VAL A 82 -23.02 4.31 8.88
N LYS A 83 -23.15 3.01 9.09
CA LYS A 83 -23.59 2.45 10.36
C LYS A 83 -22.39 1.81 11.06
N ILE A 84 -22.13 2.23 12.30
CA ILE A 84 -21.09 1.60 13.12
C ILE A 84 -21.79 0.82 14.23
N GLU A 85 -21.77 -0.51 14.12
CA GLU A 85 -22.24 -1.40 15.16
C GLU A 85 -21.08 -1.67 16.13
N TRP A 86 -21.22 -1.16 17.36
CA TRP A 86 -20.19 -1.28 18.40
C TRP A 86 -20.55 -2.39 19.39
N LEU A 87 -19.72 -3.44 19.44
CA LEU A 87 -19.96 -4.66 20.23
C LEU A 87 -18.79 -4.91 21.21
N PRO A 88 -18.63 -4.07 22.25
CA PRO A 88 -17.46 -4.11 23.13
C PRO A 88 -17.39 -5.37 24.00
N GLY A 89 -18.55 -5.98 24.33
CA GLY A 89 -18.60 -7.22 25.12
C GLY A 89 -17.91 -8.40 24.45
N VAL A 90 -17.79 -8.39 23.11
CA VAL A 90 -17.09 -9.40 22.32
C VAL A 90 -15.90 -8.82 21.55
N LYS A 91 -15.45 -7.61 21.93
CA LYS A 91 -14.36 -6.86 21.30
C LYS A 91 -14.44 -6.79 19.77
N LYS A 92 -15.62 -6.45 19.26
CA LYS A 92 -15.93 -6.37 17.83
C LYS A 92 -16.55 -5.03 17.48
N MET A 93 -16.36 -4.59 16.24
CA MET A 93 -17.00 -3.45 15.62
C MET A 93 -17.30 -3.79 14.15
N ILE A 94 -18.44 -3.35 13.64
CA ILE A 94 -18.79 -3.50 12.22
C ILE A 94 -19.05 -2.11 11.66
N ILE A 95 -18.32 -1.74 10.61
CA ILE A 95 -18.50 -0.50 9.86
C ILE A 95 -19.21 -0.86 8.56
N ASP A 96 -20.49 -0.53 8.45
CA ASP A 96 -21.37 -0.91 7.34
C ASP A 96 -21.73 0.32 6.48
N PHE A 97 -21.23 0.34 5.25
CA PHE A 97 -21.50 1.37 4.24
C PHE A 97 -22.71 1.04 3.34
N GLY A 98 -23.37 -0.10 3.57
CA GLY A 98 -24.53 -0.55 2.82
C GLY A 98 -24.22 -0.75 1.33
N GLN A 99 -25.13 -0.26 0.48
CA GLN A 99 -25.02 -0.36 -0.98
C GLN A 99 -24.10 0.69 -1.60
N GLY A 100 -23.53 1.60 -0.81
CA GLY A 100 -22.70 2.69 -1.31
C GLY A 100 -22.96 3.97 -0.54
N CYS A 101 -21.87 4.63 -0.16
CA CYS A 101 -21.91 5.85 0.62
C CYS A 101 -20.68 6.71 0.34
N THR A 102 -20.90 7.90 -0.21
CA THR A 102 -19.84 8.84 -0.57
C THR A 102 -19.58 9.78 0.59
N SER A 103 -18.32 9.89 1.01
CA SER A 103 -17.91 10.79 2.08
C SER A 103 -17.77 12.24 1.61
N PRO A 104 -17.65 13.22 2.53
CA PRO A 104 -17.47 14.63 2.16
C PRO A 104 -16.24 14.88 1.27
N ARG A 105 -15.19 14.05 1.37
CA ARG A 105 -14.01 14.13 0.48
C ARG A 105 -14.18 13.40 -0.86
N GLY A 106 -15.37 12.92 -1.19
CA GLY A 106 -15.69 12.28 -2.47
C GLY A 106 -15.32 10.80 -2.57
N VAL A 107 -14.86 10.17 -1.48
CA VAL A 107 -14.53 8.72 -1.48
C VAL A 107 -15.81 7.91 -1.30
N THR A 108 -16.11 7.03 -2.26
CA THR A 108 -17.29 6.17 -2.21
C THR A 108 -16.92 4.81 -1.66
N ARG A 109 -17.60 4.40 -0.59
CA ARG A 109 -17.40 3.11 0.08
C ARG A 109 -18.68 2.28 0.04
N LYS A 110 -18.57 0.97 -0.16
CA LYS A 110 -19.70 0.01 -0.18
C LYS A 110 -19.32 -1.24 0.62
N GLY A 111 -20.29 -1.93 1.21
CA GLY A 111 -20.05 -3.16 1.97
C GLY A 111 -19.59 -2.90 3.39
N LYS A 112 -18.86 -3.85 3.99
CA LYS A 112 -18.54 -3.81 5.43
C LYS A 112 -17.07 -4.06 5.74
N ILE A 113 -16.60 -3.39 6.78
CA ILE A 113 -15.36 -3.72 7.48
C ILE A 113 -15.75 -4.31 8.83
N ILE A 114 -15.34 -5.56 9.07
CA ILE A 114 -15.53 -6.26 10.34
C ILE A 114 -14.21 -6.19 11.11
N VAL A 115 -14.23 -5.50 12.24
CA VAL A 115 -13.06 -5.23 13.06
C VAL A 115 -13.15 -6.00 14.37
N THR A 116 -12.10 -6.73 14.73
CA THR A 116 -11.89 -7.26 16.09
C THR A 116 -10.67 -6.61 16.70
N TYR A 117 -10.62 -6.55 18.03
CA TYR A 117 -9.51 -5.88 18.72
C TYR A 117 -9.18 -6.52 20.07
N THR A 118 -7.94 -6.36 20.53
CA THR A 118 -7.52 -6.85 21.86
C THR A 118 -7.56 -5.77 22.94
N GLY A 119 -7.41 -4.50 22.54
CA GLY A 119 -7.38 -3.32 23.39
C GLY A 119 -7.65 -2.03 22.61
N ARG A 120 -7.41 -0.87 23.23
CA ARG A 120 -7.64 0.44 22.61
C ARG A 120 -6.62 0.69 21.49
N TYR A 121 -7.03 1.46 20.47
CA TYR A 121 -6.24 1.65 19.25
C TYR A 121 -4.79 2.13 19.51
N TRP A 122 -4.61 3.18 20.32
CA TRP A 122 -3.28 3.72 20.66
C TRP A 122 -2.58 3.03 21.84
N SER A 123 -3.16 1.98 22.43
CA SER A 123 -2.49 1.25 23.51
C SER A 123 -1.38 0.35 22.96
N PRO A 124 -0.14 0.44 23.47
CA PRO A 124 0.93 -0.50 23.11
C PRO A 124 0.49 -1.95 23.31
N GLY A 125 0.84 -2.82 22.36
CA GLY A 125 0.46 -4.23 22.33
C GLY A 125 -0.98 -4.50 21.87
N SER A 126 -1.78 -3.47 21.57
CA SER A 126 -3.11 -3.69 20.99
C SER A 126 -2.99 -4.25 19.58
N VAL A 127 -3.89 -5.17 19.26
CA VAL A 127 -4.01 -5.79 17.94
C VAL A 127 -5.40 -5.45 17.41
N ILE A 128 -5.46 -4.90 16.20
CA ILE A 128 -6.67 -4.57 15.46
C ILE A 128 -6.67 -5.46 14.21
N THR A 129 -7.70 -6.27 14.04
CA THR A 129 -7.85 -7.15 12.86
C THR A 129 -9.07 -6.71 12.09
N SER A 130 -8.90 -6.45 10.80
CA SER A 130 -9.97 -6.06 9.87
C SER A 130 -10.16 -7.14 8.80
N ILE A 131 -11.42 -7.52 8.59
CA ILE A 131 -11.87 -8.42 7.53
C ILE A 131 -12.92 -7.69 6.70
N PHE A 132 -12.94 -7.95 5.39
CA PHE A 132 -13.76 -7.22 4.44
C PHE A 132 -14.90 -8.12 3.91
N GLU A 133 -16.15 -7.66 4.04
CA GLU A 133 -17.33 -8.35 3.51
C GLU A 133 -17.94 -7.52 2.38
N ASN A 134 -17.73 -7.98 1.14
CA ASN A 134 -18.19 -7.29 -0.08
C ASN A 134 -17.82 -5.80 -0.08
N PHE A 135 -16.61 -5.49 0.38
CA PHE A 135 -16.15 -4.12 0.63
C PHE A 135 -15.50 -3.51 -0.61
N TYR A 136 -15.84 -2.26 -0.91
CA TYR A 136 -15.29 -1.51 -2.03
C TYR A 136 -14.91 -0.09 -1.64
N ILE A 137 -13.86 0.43 -2.27
CA ILE A 137 -13.48 1.85 -2.24
C ILE A 137 -13.33 2.31 -3.69
N ASN A 138 -14.13 3.29 -4.11
CA ASN A 138 -14.16 3.81 -5.49
C ASN A 138 -14.21 2.68 -6.54
N ASP A 139 -15.17 1.78 -6.35
CA ASP A 139 -15.42 0.58 -7.19
C ASP A 139 -14.31 -0.48 -7.21
N ARG A 140 -13.22 -0.29 -6.46
CA ARG A 140 -12.21 -1.33 -6.24
C ARG A 140 -12.63 -2.25 -5.12
N MET A 141 -12.70 -3.55 -5.40
CA MET A 141 -13.03 -4.58 -4.40
C MET A 141 -11.81 -4.88 -3.53
N ILE A 142 -12.00 -4.90 -2.22
CA ILE A 142 -10.94 -5.17 -1.25
C ILE A 142 -11.22 -6.49 -0.54
N GLU A 143 -10.24 -7.38 -0.55
CA GLU A 143 -10.31 -8.70 0.05
C GLU A 143 -9.08 -8.96 0.93
N GLY A 144 -9.21 -9.91 1.86
CA GLY A 144 -8.13 -10.37 2.74
C GLY A 144 -8.34 -10.04 4.21
N VAL A 145 -7.32 -10.33 5.01
CA VAL A 145 -7.27 -10.05 6.45
C VAL A 145 -6.12 -9.08 6.72
N ARG A 146 -6.41 -7.95 7.36
CA ARG A 146 -5.41 -6.96 7.76
C ARG A 146 -5.26 -6.95 9.27
N VAL A 147 -4.05 -7.16 9.77
CA VAL A 147 -3.73 -7.17 11.20
C VAL A 147 -2.74 -6.05 11.50
N ILE A 148 -3.14 -5.13 12.37
CA ILE A 148 -2.32 -4.02 12.85
C ILE A 148 -2.00 -4.28 14.32
N THR A 149 -0.70 -4.35 14.65
CA THR A 149 -0.22 -4.42 16.03
C THR A 149 0.45 -3.10 16.40
N ASN A 150 -0.04 -2.44 17.44
CA ASN A 150 0.59 -1.26 17.99
C ASN A 150 1.84 -1.67 18.77
N GLN A 151 3.03 -1.29 18.29
CA GLN A 151 4.30 -1.62 18.93
C GLN A 151 4.70 -0.58 20.01
N GLY A 152 3.91 0.48 20.15
CA GLY A 152 4.14 1.55 21.10
C GLY A 152 5.10 2.62 20.57
N PHE A 153 5.54 3.49 21.47
CA PHE A 153 6.51 4.52 21.16
C PHE A 153 7.91 3.90 21.05
N ASN A 154 8.57 4.09 19.92
CA ASN A 154 9.95 3.69 19.73
C ASN A 154 10.86 4.83 20.19
N GLU A 155 11.67 4.57 21.22
CA GLU A 155 12.56 5.58 21.80
C GLU A 155 13.72 5.98 20.89
N ASN A 156 14.16 5.11 19.98
CA ASN A 156 15.26 5.39 19.08
C ASN A 156 14.80 6.35 17.97
N ASP A 157 13.67 6.03 17.36
CA ASP A 157 13.18 6.78 16.21
C ASP A 157 12.27 7.96 16.59
N LYS A 158 11.91 8.08 17.88
CA LYS A 158 11.06 9.13 18.46
C LYS A 158 9.65 9.20 17.85
N PHE A 159 9.11 8.08 17.36
CA PHE A 159 7.74 7.98 16.85
C PHE A 159 7.02 6.70 17.28
N PHE A 160 5.68 6.68 17.15
CA PHE A 160 4.88 5.47 17.38
C PHE A 160 5.02 4.50 16.21
N THR A 161 5.24 3.23 16.52
CA THR A 161 5.47 2.17 15.53
C THR A 161 4.26 1.23 15.47
N PHE A 162 3.97 0.77 14.26
CA PHE A 162 2.92 -0.21 13.98
C PHE A 162 3.48 -1.32 13.11
N LYS A 163 3.18 -2.55 13.49
CA LYS A 163 3.42 -3.72 12.65
C LYS A 163 2.14 -4.05 11.90
N ILE A 164 2.24 -4.18 10.59
CA ILE A 164 1.11 -4.47 9.71
C ILE A 164 1.39 -5.80 9.01
N VAL A 165 0.43 -6.71 9.10
CA VAL A 165 0.41 -7.98 8.38
C VAL A 165 -0.85 -8.03 7.54
N ILE A 166 -0.73 -8.44 6.28
CA ILE A 166 -1.86 -8.65 5.37
C ILE A 166 -1.78 -10.10 4.89
N GLU A 167 -2.88 -10.84 5.05
CA GLU A 167 -2.99 -12.24 4.61
C GLU A 167 -4.06 -12.35 3.52
N GLY A 168 -3.67 -12.89 2.36
CA GLY A 168 -4.58 -13.05 1.22
C GLY A 168 -5.14 -11.72 0.73
N GLY A 169 -4.36 -10.64 0.86
CA GLY A 169 -4.79 -9.31 0.45
C GLY A 169 -4.97 -9.26 -1.06
N LYS A 170 -6.08 -8.71 -1.53
CA LYS A 170 -6.33 -8.53 -2.96
C LYS A 170 -7.16 -7.30 -3.22
N ILE A 171 -6.74 -6.53 -4.23
CA ILE A 171 -7.50 -5.41 -4.79
C ILE A 171 -7.89 -5.79 -6.21
N THR A 172 -9.18 -5.72 -6.53
CA THR A 172 -9.70 -5.95 -7.88
C THR A 172 -10.31 -4.64 -8.41
N TRP A 173 -9.85 -4.19 -9.58
CA TRP A 173 -10.35 -2.99 -10.26
C TRP A 173 -11.62 -3.28 -11.08
N PRO A 174 -12.37 -2.24 -11.51
CA PRO A 174 -13.61 -2.42 -12.26
C PRO A 174 -13.46 -3.16 -13.59
N ASP A 175 -12.27 -3.11 -14.21
CA ASP A 175 -11.95 -3.86 -15.43
C ASP A 175 -11.67 -5.35 -15.19
N GLY A 176 -11.71 -5.80 -13.94
CA GLY A 176 -11.45 -7.17 -13.51
C GLY A 176 -9.98 -7.49 -13.28
N THR A 177 -9.05 -6.56 -13.56
CA THR A 177 -7.65 -6.73 -13.19
C THR A 177 -7.51 -6.72 -11.68
N PHE A 178 -6.49 -7.39 -11.16
CA PHE A 178 -6.25 -7.45 -9.73
C PHE A 178 -4.77 -7.45 -9.37
N ARG A 179 -4.48 -7.04 -8.14
CA ARG A 179 -3.18 -7.17 -7.49
C ARG A 179 -3.36 -7.86 -6.15
N THR A 180 -2.45 -8.77 -5.84
CA THR A 180 -2.31 -9.33 -4.51
C THR A 180 -1.43 -8.43 -3.65
N VAL A 181 -1.81 -8.29 -2.38
CA VAL A 181 -1.11 -7.46 -1.41
C VAL A 181 -0.64 -8.38 -0.30
N GLU A 182 0.68 -8.59 -0.26
CA GLU A 182 1.33 -9.32 0.82
C GLU A 182 2.22 -8.32 1.54
N SER A 183 1.95 -8.12 2.84
CA SER A 183 2.84 -7.33 3.69
C SER A 183 3.19 -8.17 4.90
N ARG A 184 4.49 -8.41 5.04
CA ARG A 184 5.11 -8.92 6.25
C ARG A 184 6.20 -7.94 6.64
N HIS A 185 5.82 -6.75 7.12
CA HIS A 185 6.79 -5.92 7.83
C HIS A 185 7.08 -6.61 9.16
N VAL A 186 8.28 -7.17 9.30
CA VAL A 186 8.73 -7.86 10.51
C VAL A 186 9.14 -6.82 11.55
#